data_AF-A0A314YNF0-F1
#
_entry.id   AF-A0A314YNF0-F1
#
_cell.length_a   1.000
_cell.length_b   1.000
_cell.length_c   1.000
_cell.angle_alpha   90.00
_cell.angle_beta   90.00
_cell.angle_gamma   90.00
#
_symmetry.space_group_name_H-M   'P 1'
#
loop_
_entity.id
_entity.type
_entity.pdbx_description
1 polymer ?
#
loop_
_entity_poly.entity_id
_entity_poly.type
_entity_poly.pdbx_seq_one_letter_code
_entity_poly.pdbx_strand_id
1 'polypeptide(L)' 'MGHSAADWDYRAAIEITKDWNGVEQVLLQNQQGASARVSLHGGQVTSWRNKHGEELLFTSSKDNFFNSYYE' A
#
# COMPACT_ATOMS: atom_id res chain seq x y z
N MET A 1 -27.54 14.31 -19.50
CA MET A 1 -27.91 14.04 -18.09
C MET A 1 -26.79 13.19 -17.52
N GLY A 2 -26.01 13.76 -16.60
CA GLY A 2 -24.74 13.21 -16.16
C GLY A 2 -24.92 11.98 -15.30
N HIS A 3 -24.53 10.82 -15.82
CA HIS A 3 -24.26 9.66 -14.99
C HIS A 3 -22.99 9.97 -14.22
N SER A 4 -23.20 10.37 -12.98
CA SER A 4 -22.18 10.69 -12.00
C SER A 4 -21.22 9.51 -11.89
N ALA A 5 -20.00 9.67 -12.38
CA ALA A 5 -18.88 8.77 -12.15
C ALA A 5 -18.41 8.76 -10.68
N ALA A 6 -19.24 9.23 -9.73
CA ALA A 6 -18.84 9.59 -8.37
C ALA A 6 -19.33 8.63 -7.28
N ASP A 7 -20.06 7.57 -7.61
CA ASP A 7 -20.35 6.48 -6.67
C ASP A 7 -19.33 5.37 -6.87
N TRP A 8 -18.07 5.70 -6.62
CA TRP A 8 -17.04 4.67 -6.52
C TRP A 8 -17.33 3.88 -5.25
N ASP A 9 -17.33 2.56 -5.34
CA ASP A 9 -17.26 1.70 -4.16
C ASP A 9 -15.87 1.88 -3.52
N TYR A 10 -15.68 3.01 -2.81
CA TYR A 10 -14.47 3.33 -2.06
C TYR A 10 -14.11 2.20 -1.10
N ARG A 11 -15.10 1.40 -0.70
CA ARG A 11 -14.94 0.20 0.12
C ARG A 11 -14.33 -0.98 -0.62
N ALA A 12 -14.57 -1.15 -1.93
CA ALA A 12 -13.90 -2.15 -2.76
C ALA A 12 -12.48 -1.72 -3.14
N ALA A 13 -12.23 -0.40 -3.17
CA ALA A 13 -10.92 0.20 -3.43
C ALA A 13 -9.97 0.20 -2.22
N ILE A 14 -10.47 -0.15 -1.02
CA ILE A 14 -9.73 -0.08 0.24
C ILE A 14 -9.91 -1.39 1.01
N GLU A 15 -8.81 -2.13 1.17
CA GLU A 15 -8.78 -3.37 1.96
C GLU A 15 -7.83 -3.21 3.15
N ILE A 16 -8.28 -3.62 4.34
CA ILE A 16 -7.42 -3.69 5.53
C ILE A 16 -6.86 -5.12 5.62
N THR A 17 -5.54 -5.22 5.69
CA THR A 17 -4.80 -6.48 5.77
C THR A 17 -3.74 -6.42 6.86
N LYS A 18 -3.08 -7.54 7.15
CA LYS A 18 -1.94 -7.59 8.06
C LYS A 18 -0.73 -8.14 7.32
N ASP A 19 0.44 -7.59 7.56
CA ASP A 19 1.68 -8.16 7.07
C ASP A 19 2.08 -9.41 7.87
N TRP A 20 3.21 -10.00 7.49
CA TRP A 20 3.76 -11.20 8.14
C TRP A 20 4.17 -10.96 9.61
N ASN A 21 4.37 -9.71 10.02
CA ASN A 21 4.61 -9.31 11.41
C ASN A 21 3.32 -9.02 12.19
N GLY A 22 2.15 -9.11 11.54
CA GLY A 22 0.86 -8.77 12.13
C GLY A 22 0.57 -7.27 12.18
N VAL A 23 1.40 -6.42 11.55
CA VAL A 23 1.17 -4.98 11.46
C VAL A 23 0.03 -4.73 10.49
N GLU A 24 -0.95 -3.92 10.91
CA GLU A 24 -2.07 -3.56 10.05
C GLU A 24 -1.63 -2.66 8.91
N GLN A 25 -2.11 -2.97 7.71
CA GLN A 25 -1.84 -2.24 6.49
C GLN A 25 -3.14 -2.01 5.73
N VAL A 26 -3.16 -0.94 4.95
CA VAL A 26 -4.24 -0.63 4.02
C VAL A 26 -3.72 -0.82 2.60
N LEU A 27 -4.43 -1.64 1.83
CA LEU A 27 -4.28 -1.71 0.39
C LEU A 27 -5.26 -0.71 -0.24
N LEU A 28 -4.70 0.22 -1.01
CA LEU A 28 -5.43 1.18 -1.82
C LEU A 28 -5.31 0.75 -3.27
N GLN A 29 -6.42 0.61 -3.99
CA GLN A 29 -6.45 0.24 -5.41
C GLN A 29 -7.33 1.19 -6.21
N ASN A 30 -6.87 1.57 -7.40
CA ASN A 30 -7.69 2.33 -8.35
C ASN A 30 -8.30 1.42 -9.43
N GLN A 31 -9.29 1.92 -10.16
CA GLN A 31 -9.97 1.17 -11.23
C GLN A 31 -9.04 0.72 -12.37
N GLN A 32 -7.91 1.41 -12.55
CA GLN A 32 -6.93 1.09 -13.58
C GLN A 32 -6.00 -0.03 -13.14
N GLY A 33 -6.12 -0.55 -11.91
CA GLY A 33 -5.31 -1.64 -11.38
C GLY A 33 -4.03 -1.20 -10.67
N ALA A 34 -3.73 0.10 -10.60
CA ALA A 34 -2.63 0.60 -9.78
C ALA A 34 -2.99 0.50 -8.31
N SER A 35 -1.99 0.24 -7.46
CA SER A 35 -2.22 0.05 -6.03
C SER A 35 -1.06 0.54 -5.18
N ALA A 36 -1.35 0.82 -3.91
CA ALA A 36 -0.35 1.13 -2.90
C ALA A 36 -0.72 0.41 -1.60
N ARG A 37 0.28 -0.11 -0.89
CA ARG A 37 0.11 -0.65 0.45
C ARG A 37 0.76 0.28 1.45
N VAL A 38 0.01 0.62 2.50
CA VAL A 38 0.41 1.60 3.51
C VAL A 38 0.29 0.97 4.90
N SER A 39 1.36 1.00 5.67
CA SER A 39 1.35 0.62 7.09
C SER A 39 0.53 1.62 7.90
N LEU A 40 -0.45 1.13 8.66
CA LEU A 40 -1.16 1.96 9.64
C LEU A 40 -0.25 2.35 10.81
N HIS A 41 0.82 1.59 11.04
CA HIS A 41 1.89 1.97 11.94
C HIS A 41 2.87 2.91 11.20
N GLY A 42 2.80 4.21 11.51
CA GLY A 42 3.71 5.23 10.98
C GLY A 42 3.40 5.76 9.58
N GLY A 43 2.37 5.25 8.90
CA GLY A 43 1.92 5.77 7.59
C GLY A 43 2.88 5.48 6.43
N GLN A 44 3.81 4.54 6.60
CA GLN A 44 4.82 4.23 5.59
C GLN A 44 4.20 3.47 4.41
N VAL A 45 4.52 3.89 3.18
CA VAL A 45 4.21 3.11 1.98
C VAL A 45 5.18 1.92 1.90
N THR A 46 4.65 0.71 1.90
CA THR A 46 5.41 -0.55 1.90
C THR A 46 5.38 -1.26 0.54
N SER A 47 4.47 -0.87 -0.35
CA SER A 47 4.45 -1.29 -1.75
C SER A 47 3.73 -0.24 -2.59
N TRP A 48 4.19 -0.06 -3.83
CA TRP A 48 3.56 0.78 -4.83
C TRP A 48 3.61 0.07 -6.18
N ARG A 49 2.45 -0.21 -6.78
CA ARG A 49 2.35 -0.92 -8.05
C ARG A 49 1.60 -0.13 -9.09
N ASN A 50 2.08 -0.19 -10.33
CA ASN A 50 1.35 0.35 -11.45
C ASN A 50 0.21 -0.59 -11.89
N LYS A 51 -0.53 -0.19 -12.93
CA LYS A 51 -1.62 -0.97 -13.53
C LYS A 51 -1.23 -2.35 -14.07
N HIS A 52 0.06 -2.56 -14.32
CA HIS A 52 0.61 -3.84 -14.79
C HIS A 52 1.09 -4.72 -13.62
N GLY A 53 0.96 -4.25 -12.37
CA GLY A 53 1.42 -4.94 -11.17
C GLY A 53 2.91 -4.81 -10.91
N GLU A 54 3.64 -4.00 -11.68
CA GLU A 54 5.07 -3.76 -11.53
C GLU A 54 5.33 -2.92 -10.28
N GLU A 55 6.27 -3.38 -9.45
CA GLU A 55 6.67 -2.68 -8.23
C GLU A 55 7.51 -1.46 -8.58
N LEU A 56 7.10 -0.30 -8.08
CA LEU A 56 7.75 1.00 -8.29
C LEU A 56 8.38 1.56 -7.02
N LEU A 57 8.10 0.97 -5.85
CA LEU A 57 8.75 1.37 -4.61
C LEU A 57 10.16 0.78 -4.56
N PHE A 58 11.16 1.66 -4.53
CA PHE A 58 12.55 1.28 -4.32
C PHE A 58 12.94 1.63 -2.89
N THR A 59 13.27 0.62 -2.10
CA THR A 59 13.81 0.81 -0.75
C THR A 59 15.32 0.58 -0.77
N SER A 60 16.06 1.44 -0.09
CA SER A 60 17.48 1.20 0.14
C SER A 60 17.65 0.02 1.10
N SER A 61 18.52 -0.93 0.75
CA SER A 61 18.88 -2.02 1.68
C SER A 61 19.61 -1.52 2.93
N LYS A 62 20.11 -0.28 2.92
CA LYS A 62 20.74 0.36 4.08
C LYS A 62 19.76 0.73 5.19
N ASP A 63 18.44 0.74 4.96
CA ASP A 63 17.46 1.14 5.98
C ASP A 63 16.84 -0.03 6.76
N ASN A 64 17.32 -1.27 6.54
CA ASN A 64 17.09 -2.37 7.49
C ASN A 64 18.00 -2.29 8.73
N PHE A 65 18.84 -1.24 8.85
CA PHE A 65 19.87 -1.09 9.89
C PHE A 65 19.36 -0.67 11.28
N PHE A 66 18.06 -0.40 11.46
CA PHE A 66 17.54 0.01 12.77
C PHE A 66 17.25 -1.16 13.74
N ASN A 67 17.63 -2.39 13.41
CA ASN A 67 17.42 -3.55 14.29
C ASN A 67 18.66 -4.44 14.50
N SER A 68 19.86 -3.98 14.14
CA SER A 68 21.11 -4.73 14.36
C SER A 68 22.14 -4.00 15.23
N TYR A 69 21.76 -2.94 15.95
CA TYR A 69 22.62 -2.29 16.94
C TYR A 69 22.16 -2.58 18.37
N TYR A 70 21.94 -3.85 18.69
CA TYR A 70 21.95 -4.40 20.05
C TYR A 70 22.24 -5.91 19.95
N GLU A 71 23.46 -6.26 19.54
CA GLU A 71 24.15 -7.47 19.97
C GLU A 71 25.47 -7.07 20.63
#